data_AF-A0A7C9PW04-F1
#
_entry.id   AF-A0A7C9PW04-F1
#
_cell.length_a   1.000
_cell.length_b   1.000
_cell.length_c   1.000
_cell.angle_alpha   90.00
_cell.angle_beta   90.00
_cell.angle_gamma   90.00
#
_symmetry.space_group_name_H-M   'P 1'
#
loop_
_entity.id
_entity.type
_entity.pdbx_description
1 polymer ?
#
loop_
_entity_poly.entity_id
_entity_poly.type
_entity_poly.pdbx_seq_one_letter_code
_entity_poly.pdbx_strand_id
1 'polypeptide(L)'
;MLLIPYLISQAIFLTLLFLARIHIARFLKRHSRIDDRQDLQAFMKMVRQQMYMAIVAIVLSFPTAILLCFVLLTNITNPAIVAIVIALNISFFTLAQINKKLEERCRNLPCATPELEQAYAKVGQSWVKDTFPKF
;
A
#
# COMPACT_ATOMS: atom_id res chain seq x y z
N MET A 1 -21.16 2.40 -20.43
CA MET A 1 -21.55 2.05 -19.04
C MET A 1 -20.40 1.55 -18.15
N LEU A 2 -19.23 1.14 -18.68
CA LEU A 2 -18.12 0.60 -17.88
C LEU A 2 -17.26 1.64 -17.13
N LEU A 3 -17.49 2.94 -17.36
CA LEU A 3 -16.76 4.02 -16.67
C LEU A 3 -17.04 4.04 -15.16
N ILE A 4 -18.31 3.89 -14.75
CA ILE A 4 -18.71 3.92 -13.33
C ILE A 4 -18.02 2.80 -12.52
N PRO A 5 -18.08 1.50 -12.91
CA PRO A 5 -17.41 0.46 -12.14
C PRO A 5 -15.88 0.64 -12.13
N TYR A 6 -15.29 1.20 -13.18
CA TYR A 6 -13.87 1.60 -13.18
C TYR A 6 -13.58 2.70 -12.14
N LEU A 7 -14.40 3.75 -12.08
CA LEU A 7 -14.22 4.83 -11.09
C LEU A 7 -14.38 4.31 -9.65
N ILE A 8 -15.33 3.40 -9.42
CA ILE A 8 -15.52 2.75 -8.12
C ILE A 8 -14.27 1.94 -7.74
N SER A 9 -13.70 1.15 -8.66
CA SER A 9 -12.50 0.38 -8.35
C SER A 9 -11.30 1.30 -8.06
N GLN A 10 -11.14 2.40 -8.81
CA GLN A 10 -10.11 3.41 -8.52
C GLN A 10 -10.29 4.04 -7.13
N ALA A 11 -11.53 4.36 -6.73
CA ALA A 11 -11.81 4.87 -5.39
C ALA A 11 -11.44 3.87 -4.29
N ILE A 12 -11.70 2.57 -4.50
CA ILE A 12 -11.30 1.51 -3.58
C ILE A 12 -9.76 1.45 -3.46
N PHE A 13 -9.04 1.46 -4.58
CA PHE A 13 -7.58 1.46 -4.59
C PHE A 13 -6.97 2.65 -3.84
N LEU A 14 -7.49 3.85 -4.11
CA LEU A 14 -7.05 5.07 -3.43
C LEU A 14 -7.33 5.00 -1.92
N THR A 15 -8.48 4.45 -1.54
CA THR A 15 -8.83 4.26 -0.12
C THR A 15 -7.86 3.29 0.56
N LEU A 16 -7.56 2.15 -0.06
CA LEU A 16 -6.59 1.18 0.46
C LEU A 16 -5.20 1.80 0.63
N LEU A 17 -4.71 2.54 -0.37
CA LEU A 17 -3.43 3.25 -0.28
C LEU A 17 -3.42 4.32 0.83
N PHE A 18 -4.54 5.01 1.01
CA PHE A 18 -4.64 6.04 2.05
C PHE A 18 -4.69 5.43 3.46
N LEU A 19 -5.42 4.34 3.65
CA LEU A 19 -5.43 3.57 4.91
C LEU A 19 -4.05 3.00 5.23
N ALA A 20 -3.39 2.41 4.23
CA ALA A 20 -2.01 1.96 4.33
C ALA A 20 -1.09 3.08 4.83
N ARG A 21 -1.19 4.27 4.24
CA ARG A 21 -0.43 5.45 4.65
C ARG A 21 -0.72 5.86 6.09
N ILE A 22 -1.99 5.93 6.48
CA ILE A 22 -2.41 6.31 7.83
C ILE A 22 -1.82 5.35 8.85
N HIS A 23 -1.84 4.04 8.59
CA HIS A 23 -1.29 3.04 9.51
C HIS A 23 0.22 3.23 9.73
N ILE A 24 0.99 3.41 8.65
CA ILE A 24 2.44 3.66 8.75
C ILE A 24 2.72 5.00 9.45
N ALA A 25 2.00 6.06 9.09
CA ALA A 25 2.18 7.37 9.68
C ALA A 25 1.83 7.39 11.19
N ARG A 26 0.76 6.70 11.59
CA ARG A 26 0.39 6.55 13.01
C ARG A 26 1.44 5.75 13.78
N PHE A 27 1.98 4.69 13.19
CA PHE A 27 3.05 3.91 13.81
C PHE A 27 4.31 4.77 13.99
N LEU A 28 4.80 5.41 12.93
CA LEU A 28 5.97 6.30 12.96
C LEU A 28 5.81 7.50 13.91
N LYS A 29 4.58 7.97 14.13
CA LYS A 29 4.30 9.05 15.10
C LYS A 29 4.42 8.58 16.55
N ARG A 30 4.13 7.30 16.81
CA ARG A 30 4.15 6.70 18.15
C ARG A 30 5.50 6.10 18.51
N HIS A 31 6.21 5.56 17.53
CA HIS A 31 7.46 4.84 17.72
C HIS A 31 8.56 5.51 16.87
N SER A 32 9.47 6.24 17.54
CA SER A 32 10.70 6.76 16.93
C SER A 32 11.85 5.73 16.93
N ARG A 33 11.70 4.65 17.71
CA ARG A 33 12.62 3.53 17.89
C ARG A 33 11.80 2.29 18.28
N ILE A 34 12.35 1.10 18.09
CA ILE A 34 11.83 -0.15 18.66
C ILE A 34 12.57 -0.42 19.96
N ASP A 35 11.98 -0.06 21.10
CA ASP A 35 12.64 -0.14 22.39
C ASP A 35 12.40 -1.46 23.11
N ASP A 36 11.25 -2.09 22.87
CA ASP A 36 10.88 -3.34 23.52
C ASP A 36 10.11 -4.32 22.60
N ARG A 37 9.68 -5.44 23.18
CA ARG A 37 8.89 -6.45 22.48
C ARG A 37 7.47 -5.97 22.13
N GLN A 38 6.92 -5.03 22.88
CA GLN A 38 5.58 -4.49 22.62
C GLN A 38 5.59 -3.62 21.37
N ASP A 39 6.62 -2.80 21.18
CA ASP A 39 6.86 -2.03 19.95
C ASP A 39 6.98 -2.94 18.73
N LEU A 40 7.75 -4.02 18.88
CA LEU A 40 7.91 -5.01 17.82
C LEU A 40 6.58 -5.71 17.47
N GLN A 41 5.76 -6.05 18.46
CA GLN A 41 4.42 -6.59 18.23
C GLN A 41 3.49 -5.59 17.54
N ALA A 42 3.57 -4.31 17.91
CA ALA A 42 2.81 -3.24 17.26
C ALA A 42 3.22 -3.11 15.78
N PHE A 43 4.53 -3.20 15.50
CA PHE A 43 5.05 -3.23 14.13
C PHE A 43 4.52 -4.44 13.35
N MET A 44 4.66 -5.65 13.89
CA MET A 44 4.15 -6.89 13.26
C MET A 44 2.66 -6.80 12.93
N LYS A 45 1.85 -6.30 13.88
CA LYS A 45 0.40 -6.12 13.67
C LYS A 45 0.11 -5.15 12.52
N MET A 46 0.81 -4.01 12.49
CA MET A 46 0.66 -3.04 11.41
C MET A 46 1.06 -3.67 10.06
N VAL A 47 2.23 -4.31 9.98
CA VAL A 47 2.71 -4.97 8.76
C VAL A 47 1.71 -6.02 8.28
N ARG A 48 1.18 -6.85 9.18
CA ARG A 48 0.19 -7.87 8.84
C ARG A 48 -1.06 -7.26 8.17
N GLN A 49 -1.55 -6.15 8.70
CA GLN A 49 -2.66 -5.42 8.09
C GLN A 49 -2.31 -4.87 6.70
N GLN A 50 -1.09 -4.35 6.52
CA GLN A 50 -0.61 -3.89 5.21
C GLN A 50 -0.58 -5.02 4.19
N MET A 51 -0.05 -6.18 4.57
CA MET A 51 0.03 -7.35 3.69
C MET A 51 -1.38 -7.82 3.27
N TYR A 52 -2.34 -7.86 4.19
CA TYR A 52 -3.73 -8.19 3.84
C TYR A 52 -4.38 -7.16 2.90
N MET A 53 -4.16 -5.86 3.13
CA MET A 53 -4.65 -4.82 2.20
C MET A 53 -4.00 -4.97 0.82
N ALA A 54 -2.71 -5.30 0.76
CA ALA A 54 -2.01 -5.55 -0.49
C ALA A 54 -2.55 -6.78 -1.23
N ILE A 55 -2.90 -7.86 -0.53
CA ILE A 55 -3.57 -9.03 -1.14
C ILE A 55 -4.90 -8.62 -1.77
N VAL A 56 -5.74 -7.87 -1.05
CA VAL A 56 -7.01 -7.38 -1.59
C VAL A 56 -6.77 -6.53 -2.85
N ALA A 57 -5.78 -5.64 -2.82
CA ALA A 57 -5.40 -4.82 -3.95
C ALA A 57 -4.92 -5.66 -5.16
N ILE A 58 -4.13 -6.71 -4.93
CA ILE A 58 -3.66 -7.63 -5.97
C ILE A 58 -4.86 -8.35 -6.62
N VAL A 59 -5.78 -8.89 -5.83
CA VAL A 59 -6.97 -9.58 -6.35
C VAL A 59 -7.85 -8.64 -7.18
N LEU A 60 -8.03 -7.40 -6.73
CA LEU A 60 -8.81 -6.38 -7.44
C LEU A 60 -8.11 -5.81 -8.69
N SER A 61 -6.79 -6.00 -8.82
CA SER A 61 -6.01 -5.40 -9.91
C SER A 61 -6.37 -5.99 -11.27
N PHE A 62 -6.61 -7.29 -11.35
CA PHE A 62 -6.93 -7.99 -12.59
C PHE A 62 -8.24 -7.52 -13.25
N PRO A 63 -9.41 -7.55 -12.57
CA PRO A 63 -10.65 -7.04 -13.17
C PRO A 63 -10.57 -5.52 -13.44
N THR A 64 -9.84 -4.76 -12.63
CA THR A 64 -9.66 -3.32 -12.85
C THR A 64 -8.83 -3.02 -14.09
N ALA A 65 -7.80 -3.81 -14.36
CA ALA A 65 -7.00 -3.68 -15.57
C ALA A 65 -7.84 -3.98 -16.83
N ILE A 66 -8.71 -4.99 -16.77
CA ILE A 66 -9.66 -5.28 -17.85
C ILE A 66 -10.61 -4.10 -18.06
N LEU A 67 -11.21 -3.56 -16.99
CA LEU A 67 -12.08 -2.39 -17.07
C LEU A 67 -11.37 -1.18 -17.67
N LEU A 68 -10.11 -0.92 -17.29
CA LEU A 68 -9.29 0.15 -17.86
C LEU A 68 -9.16 0.01 -19.38
N CYS A 69 -8.80 -1.19 -19.86
CA CYS A 69 -8.67 -1.46 -21.30
C CYS A 69 -9.99 -1.19 -22.04
N PHE A 70 -11.11 -1.69 -21.53
CA PHE A 70 -12.43 -1.47 -22.14
C PHE A 70 -12.84 0.01 -22.13
N VAL A 71 -12.61 0.72 -21.03
CA VAL A 71 -12.91 2.16 -20.91
C VAL A 71 -12.10 2.94 -21.95
N LEU A 72 -10.81 2.64 -22.11
CA LEU A 72 -9.98 3.29 -23.11
C LEU A 72 -10.42 2.95 -24.52
N LEU A 73 -10.58 1.67 -24.88
CA LEU A 73 -10.98 1.26 -26.24
C LEU A 73 -12.33 1.88 -26.67
N THR A 74 -13.28 2.00 -25.74
CA THR A 74 -14.61 2.55 -26.05
C THR A 74 -14.69 4.06 -26.00
N ASN A 75 -13.72 4.76 -25.39
CA ASN A 75 -13.78 6.21 -25.18
C ASN A 75 -12.49 6.95 -25.57
N ILE A 76 -11.59 6.34 -26.34
CA ILE A 76 -10.29 6.94 -26.70
C ILE A 76 -10.43 8.28 -27.45
N THR A 77 -11.52 8.45 -28.19
CA THR A 77 -11.85 9.68 -28.91
C THR A 77 -12.42 10.78 -28.01
N ASN A 78 -12.75 10.47 -26.76
CA ASN A 78 -13.25 11.44 -25.78
C ASN A 78 -12.08 11.93 -24.90
N PRO A 79 -11.52 13.12 -25.16
CA PRO A 79 -10.34 13.61 -24.46
C PRO A 79 -10.57 13.83 -22.96
N ALA A 80 -11.80 14.15 -22.55
CA ALA A 80 -12.12 14.35 -21.13
C ALA A 80 -12.01 13.03 -20.35
N ILE A 81 -12.52 11.93 -20.90
CA ILE A 81 -12.42 10.61 -20.25
C ILE A 81 -10.97 10.14 -20.19
N VAL A 82 -10.22 10.31 -21.29
CA VAL A 82 -8.79 9.98 -21.32
C VAL A 82 -8.01 10.80 -20.28
N ALA A 83 -8.28 12.10 -20.17
CA ALA A 83 -7.65 12.96 -19.17
C ALA A 83 -7.95 12.51 -17.73
N ILE A 84 -9.20 12.13 -17.44
CA ILE A 84 -9.59 11.60 -16.11
C ILE A 84 -8.83 10.31 -15.79
N VAL A 85 -8.78 9.36 -16.73
CA VAL A 85 -8.05 8.10 -16.55
C VAL A 85 -6.57 8.36 -16.28
N ILE A 86 -5.94 9.24 -17.06
CA ILE A 86 -4.53 9.60 -16.87
C ILE A 86 -4.33 10.24 -15.48
N ALA A 87 -5.17 11.21 -15.11
CA ALA A 87 -5.06 11.90 -13.82
C ALA A 87 -5.18 10.93 -12.63
N LEU A 88 -6.11 9.97 -12.69
CA LEU A 88 -6.27 8.95 -11.64
C LEU A 88 -5.04 8.05 -11.52
N ASN A 89 -4.49 7.58 -12.64
CA ASN A 89 -3.30 6.73 -12.64
C ASN A 89 -2.06 7.47 -12.15
N ILE A 90 -1.86 8.75 -12.53
CA ILE A 90 -0.78 9.59 -12.02
C ILE A 90 -0.92 9.77 -10.50
N SER A 91 -2.13 10.00 -10.02
CA SER A 91 -2.42 10.17 -8.58
C SER A 91 -2.09 8.90 -7.80
N PHE A 92 -2.53 7.74 -8.31
CA PHE A 92 -2.21 6.44 -7.74
C PHE A 92 -0.71 6.18 -7.69
N PHE A 93 -0.01 6.40 -8.82
CA PHE A 93 1.44 6.23 -8.90
C PHE A 93 2.18 7.11 -7.88
N THR A 94 1.81 8.40 -7.81
CA THR A 94 2.43 9.35 -6.89
C THR A 94 2.23 8.94 -5.43
N LEU A 95 1.01 8.54 -5.06
CA LEU A 95 0.71 8.06 -3.71
C LEU A 95 1.48 6.77 -3.36
N ALA A 96 1.61 5.85 -4.31
CA ALA A 96 2.39 4.63 -4.12
C ALA A 96 3.87 4.94 -3.85
N GLN A 97 4.47 5.88 -4.58
CA GLN A 97 5.86 6.31 -4.34
C GLN A 97 6.05 6.95 -2.97
N ILE A 98 5.10 7.79 -2.52
CA ILE A 98 5.14 8.39 -1.19
C ILE A 98 5.06 7.30 -0.10
N ASN A 99 4.14 6.35 -0.26
CA ASN A 99 3.98 5.26 0.69
C ASN A 99 5.22 4.37 0.76
N LYS A 100 5.88 4.10 -0.38
CA LYS A 100 7.14 3.36 -0.42
C LYS A 100 8.23 4.03 0.43
N LYS A 101 8.38 5.35 0.34
CA LYS A 101 9.34 6.09 1.19
C LYS A 101 9.01 5.99 2.68
N LEU A 102 7.73 6.04 3.04
CA LEU A 102 7.28 5.88 4.42
C LEU A 102 7.53 4.46 4.94
N GLU A 103 7.28 3.45 4.10
CA GLU A 103 7.56 2.06 4.40
C GLU A 103 9.06 1.82 4.62
N GLU A 104 9.92 2.36 3.75
CA GLU A 104 11.37 2.29 3.90
C GLU A 104 11.83 2.96 5.21
N ARG A 105 11.32 4.16 5.50
CA ARG A 105 11.61 4.83 6.78
C ARG A 105 11.14 4.00 7.97
N CYS A 106 9.95 3.41 7.87
CA CYS A 106 9.42 2.54 8.90
C CYS A 106 10.38 1.39 9.14
N ARG A 107 10.70 0.58 8.12
CA ARG A 107 11.58 -0.60 8.24
C ARG A 107 13.00 -0.33 8.72
N ASN A 108 13.44 0.92 8.73
CA ASN A 108 14.79 1.34 9.15
C ASN A 108 14.80 2.13 10.47
N LEU A 109 13.80 1.95 11.34
CA LEU A 109 13.84 2.51 12.70
C LEU A 109 14.99 1.89 13.51
N PRO A 110 15.66 2.68 14.37
CA PRO A 110 16.66 2.14 15.29
C PRO A 110 16.01 1.14 16.26
N CYS A 111 16.79 0.22 16.80
CA CYS A 111 16.36 -0.76 17.80
C CYS A 111 17.17 -0.63 19.09
N ALA A 112 16.58 -0.96 20.24
CA ALA A 112 17.26 -0.92 21.54
C ALA A 112 18.37 -1.96 21.69
N THR A 113 18.11 -3.18 21.20
CA THR A 113 19.01 -4.32 21.35
C THR A 113 19.23 -5.03 20.01
N PRO A 114 20.37 -5.73 19.84
CA PRO A 114 20.64 -6.52 18.63
C PRO A 114 19.62 -7.64 18.38
N GLU A 115 19.06 -8.22 19.45
CA GLU A 115 18.03 -9.26 19.34
C GLU A 115 16.74 -8.72 18.73
N LEU A 116 16.31 -7.53 19.16
CA LEU A 116 15.14 -6.85 18.61
C LEU A 116 15.39 -6.44 17.16
N GLU A 117 16.58 -5.95 16.84
CA GLU A 117 16.97 -5.59 15.47
C GLU A 117 16.87 -6.79 14.53
N GLN A 118 17.36 -7.96 14.95
CA GLN A 118 17.28 -9.18 14.14
C GLN A 118 15.83 -9.61 13.89
N ALA A 119 14.99 -9.60 14.93
CA ALA A 119 13.58 -9.94 14.80
C ALA A 119 12.82 -8.92 13.92
N TYR A 120 13.12 -7.63 14.11
CA TYR A 120 12.58 -6.52 13.36
C TYR A 120 12.90 -6.62 11.86
N ALA A 121 14.18 -6.86 11.54
CA ALA A 121 14.65 -7.04 10.17
C ALA A 121 13.98 -8.23 9.48
N LYS A 122 13.76 -9.35 10.19
CA LYS A 122 13.04 -10.53 9.64
C LYS A 122 11.62 -10.17 9.24
N VAL A 123 10.88 -9.45 10.09
CA VAL A 123 9.51 -9.00 9.78
C VAL A 123 9.54 -8.02 8.61
N GLY A 124 10.48 -7.06 8.60
CA GLY A 124 10.63 -6.09 7.51
C GLY A 124 11.00 -6.74 6.17
N GLN A 125 11.77 -7.82 6.17
CA GLN A 125 12.06 -8.60 4.97
C GLN A 125 10.83 -9.39 4.50
N SER A 126 10.10 -10.02 5.42
CA SER A 126 8.86 -10.74 5.11
C SER A 126 7.81 -9.81 4.51
N TRP A 127 7.68 -8.59 5.04
CA TRP A 127 6.78 -7.57 4.50
C TRP A 127 6.98 -7.31 3.00
N VAL A 128 8.23 -7.26 2.54
CA VAL A 128 8.55 -6.93 1.15
C VAL A 128 8.58 -8.14 0.23
N LYS A 129 9.04 -9.29 0.74
CA LYS A 129 9.29 -10.47 -0.09
C LYS A 129 8.13 -11.46 -0.12
N ASP A 130 7.36 -11.54 0.96
CA ASP A 130 6.30 -12.54 1.08
C ASP A 130 4.94 -11.96 0.71
N THR A 131 4.12 -12.76 0.03
CA THR A 131 2.71 -12.40 -0.25
C THR A 131 1.85 -12.46 1.01
N PHE A 132 2.18 -13.35 1.95
CA PHE A 132 1.43 -13.59 3.18
C PHE A 132 2.33 -13.42 4.42
N PRO A 133 1.79 -12.96 5.55
CA PRO A 133 2.54 -12.81 6.80
C PRO A 133 2.95 -14.18 7.34
N LYS A 134 4.27 -14.38 7.57
CA LYS A 134 4.85 -15.64 8.08
C LYS A 134 5.29 -15.58 9.56
N PHE A 135 4.91 -14.50 10.25
CA PHE A 135 5.31 -14.18 11.62
C PHE A 135 4.07 -13.83 12.46
#